data_AF-A0A1V5P7E2-F1
#
_entry.id   AF-A0A1V5P7E2-F1
#
_cell.length_a   1.000
_cell.length_b   1.000
_cell.length_c   1.000
_cell.angle_alpha   90.00
_cell.angle_beta   90.00
_cell.angle_gamma   90.00
#
_symmetry.space_group_name_H-M   'P 1'
#
loop_
_entity.id
_entity.type
_entity.pdbx_description
1 polymer ?
#
loop_
_entity_poly.entity_id
_entity_poly.type
_entity_poly.pdbx_seq_one_letter_code
_entity_poly.pdbx_strand_id
1 'polypeptide(L)' 'MTQGKNYITGLYLAGEKTTLARTAALAEAACYGVNKDYVLQYVDNIKKVTAEKLVKVAEKYFIPGAYYKAQVKGE' A
#
# COMPACT_ATOMS: atom_id res chain seq x y z
N MET A 1 -2.97 9.54 -12.27
CA MET A 1 -2.06 8.45 -11.85
C MET A 1 -0.70 8.93 -11.35
N THR A 2 -0.02 9.82 -12.06
CA THR A 2 1.32 10.33 -11.68
C THR A 2 1.39 10.86 -10.25
N GLN A 3 0.44 11.73 -9.86
CA GLN A 3 0.41 12.31 -8.51
C GLN A 3 0.30 11.24 -7.42
N GLY A 4 -0.61 10.26 -7.57
CA GLY A 4 -0.78 9.18 -6.60
C GLY A 4 0.48 8.32 -6.45
N LYS A 5 1.13 7.98 -7.56
CA LYS A 5 2.41 7.25 -7.53
C LYS A 5 3.51 8.06 -6.82
N ASN A 6 3.63 9.34 -7.15
CA ASN A 6 4.65 10.22 -6.55
C ASN A 6 4.42 10.39 -5.05
N TYR A 7 3.15 10.53 -4.63
CA TYR A 7 2.79 10.66 -3.22
C TYR A 7 3.18 9.42 -2.41
N ILE A 8 2.77 8.23 -2.85
CA ILE A 8 3.08 6.96 -2.16
C ILE A 8 4.59 6.70 -2.16
N THR A 9 5.26 6.96 -3.28
CA THR A 9 6.73 6.82 -3.38
C THR A 9 7.44 7.75 -2.42
N GLY A 10 7.02 9.02 -2.34
CA GLY A 10 7.60 10.01 -1.45
C GLY A 10 7.43 9.63 0.03
N LEU A 11 6.22 9.19 0.42
CA LEU A 11 5.95 8.71 1.78
C LEU A 11 6.84 7.52 2.15
N TYR A 12 6.95 6.53 1.26
CA TYR A 12 7.79 5.35 1.50
C TYR A 12 9.26 5.73 1.68
N LEU A 13 9.81 6.51 0.76
CA LEU A 13 11.22 6.96 0.83
C LEU A 13 11.51 7.84 2.05
N ALA A 14 10.54 8.62 2.51
CA ALA A 14 10.66 9.39 3.75
C ALA A 14 10.67 8.46 4.98
N GLY A 15 9.77 7.49 5.03
CA GLY A 15 9.67 6.50 6.13
C GLY A 15 10.94 5.64 6.26
N GLU A 16 11.48 5.17 5.13
CA GLU A 16 12.70 4.36 5.04
C GLU A 16 13.94 5.02 5.64
N LYS A 17 13.91 6.34 5.92
CA LYS A 17 14.98 7.03 6.66
C LYS A 17 15.00 6.67 8.15
N THR A 18 13.94 6.07 8.67
CA THR A 18 13.80 5.70 10.08
C THR A 18 14.01 4.20 10.28
N THR A 19 14.58 3.82 11.42
CA THR A 19 14.71 2.40 11.80
C THR A 19 13.35 1.77 12.06
N LEU A 20 12.40 2.53 12.63
CA LEU A 20 11.05 2.05 12.92
C LEU A 20 10.34 1.55 11.66
N ALA A 21 10.27 2.35 10.60
CA ALA A 21 9.58 1.98 9.37
C ALA A 21 10.23 0.76 8.69
N ARG A 22 11.57 0.70 8.66
CA ARG A 22 12.31 -0.43 8.09
C ARG A 22 12.02 -1.74 8.83
N THR A 23 12.05 -1.70 10.17
CA THR A 23 11.74 -2.87 11.00
C THR A 23 10.28 -3.30 10.81
N ALA A 24 9.35 -2.35 10.77
CA ALA A 24 7.94 -2.65 10.50
C ALA A 24 7.74 -3.31 9.13
N ALA A 25 8.33 -2.78 8.06
CA ALA A 25 8.22 -3.35 6.72
C ALA A 25 8.78 -4.79 6.63
N LEU A 26 9.90 -5.07 7.29
CA LEU A 26 10.46 -6.42 7.36
C LEU A 26 9.59 -7.37 8.20
N ALA A 27 9.05 -6.90 9.32
CA ALA A 27 8.16 -7.67 10.18
C ALA A 27 6.85 -8.00 9.44
N GLU A 28 6.25 -7.03 8.75
CA GLU A 28 5.07 -7.24 7.90
C GLU A 28 5.35 -8.27 6.80
N ALA A 29 6.48 -8.14 6.09
CA ALA A 29 6.87 -9.12 5.08
C ALA A 29 6.96 -10.54 5.66
N ALA A 30 7.56 -10.70 6.83
CA ALA A 30 7.62 -11.99 7.53
C ALA A 30 6.23 -12.50 7.95
N CYS A 31 5.38 -11.65 8.52
CA CYS A 31 4.02 -12.01 8.94
C CYS A 31 3.15 -12.51 7.78
N TYR A 32 3.29 -11.91 6.60
CA TYR A 32 2.51 -12.28 5.42
C TYR A 32 3.21 -13.32 4.52
N GLY A 33 4.37 -13.85 4.93
CA GLY A 33 5.14 -14.82 4.13
C GLY A 33 5.68 -14.23 2.82
N VAL A 34 5.81 -12.92 2.74
CA VAL A 34 6.34 -12.20 1.58
C VAL A 34 7.87 -12.18 1.69
N ASN A 35 8.57 -12.42 0.57
CA ASN A 35 10.03 -12.33 0.55
C ASN A 35 10.46 -10.90 0.97
N LYS A 36 11.46 -10.79 1.86
CA LYS A 36 12.09 -9.52 2.27
C LYS A 36 12.51 -8.65 1.09
N ASP A 37 12.87 -9.25 -0.05
CA ASP A 37 13.24 -8.53 -1.27
C ASP A 37 12.08 -7.69 -1.83
N TYR A 38 10.84 -8.01 -1.47
CA TYR A 38 9.67 -7.22 -1.80
C TYR A 38 9.76 -5.79 -1.25
N VAL A 39 10.32 -5.62 -0.05
CA VAL A 39 10.55 -4.30 0.56
C VAL A 39 11.53 -3.50 -0.30
N LEU A 40 12.56 -4.14 -0.84
CA LEU A 40 13.54 -3.50 -1.73
C LEU A 40 12.94 -3.13 -3.09
N GLN A 41 11.99 -3.93 -3.59
CA GLN A 41 11.36 -3.73 -4.89
C GLN A 41 10.11 -2.83 -4.85
N TYR A 42 9.69 -2.37 -3.66
CA TYR A 42 8.40 -1.71 -3.48
C TYR A 42 8.23 -0.47 -4.39
N VAL A 43 9.24 0.40 -4.46
CA VAL A 43 9.22 1.60 -5.32
C VAL A 43 9.10 1.24 -6.80
N ASP A 44 9.82 0.22 -7.26
CA ASP A 44 9.74 -0.22 -8.66
C ASP A 44 8.40 -0.89 -8.98
N ASN A 45 7.81 -1.56 -8.01
CA ASN A 45 6.47 -2.13 -8.15
C ASN A 45 5.39 -1.04 -8.26
N ILE A 46 5.53 0.08 -7.55
CA ILE A 46 4.64 1.26 -7.71
C ILE A 46 4.73 1.81 -9.15
N LYS A 47 5.94 1.90 -9.72
CA LYS A 47 6.14 2.39 -11.09
C LYS A 47 5.39 1.52 -12.12
N LYS A 48 5.37 0.19 -11.92
CA LYS A 48 4.72 -0.81 -12.78
C LYS A 48 3.18 -0.82 -12.71
N VAL A 49 2.55 -0.04 -11.82
CA VAL A 49 1.08 0.05 -11.75
C VAL A 49 0.52 0.74 -12.99
N THR A 50 -0.49 0.14 -13.64
CA THR A 50 -1.17 0.71 -14.82
C THR A 50 -2.60 1.13 -14.49
N ALA A 51 -3.22 1.91 -15.38
CA ALA A 51 -4.61 2.33 -15.21
C ALA A 51 -5.56 1.12 -15.24
N GLU A 52 -5.32 0.15 -16.11
CA GLU A 52 -6.15 -1.06 -16.21
C GLU A 52 -6.09 -1.89 -14.93
N LYS A 53 -4.90 -2.00 -14.30
CA LYS A 53 -4.77 -2.69 -13.01
C LYS A 53 -5.55 -1.97 -11.91
N LEU A 54 -5.58 -0.63 -11.92
CA LEU A 54 -6.36 0.14 -10.95
C LEU A 54 -7.86 -0.12 -11.11
N VAL A 55 -8.37 -0.13 -12.34
CA VAL A 55 -9.78 -0.45 -12.62
C VAL A 55 -10.13 -1.85 -12.09
N LYS A 56 -9.33 -2.87 -12.42
CA LYS A 56 -9.55 -4.26 -11.95
C LYS A 56 -9.56 -4.37 -10.42
N VAL A 57 -8.65 -3.67 -9.74
CA VAL A 57 -8.60 -3.65 -8.28
C VAL A 57 -9.82 -2.93 -7.72
N ALA A 58 -10.23 -1.83 -8.34
CA ALA A 58 -11.40 -1.07 -7.90
C ALA A 58 -12.68 -1.89 -8.03
N GLU A 59 -12.89 -2.58 -9.16
CA GLU A 59 -14.02 -3.48 -9.38
C GLU A 59 -14.04 -4.65 -8.37
N LYS A 60 -12.86 -5.16 -7.99
CA LYS A 60 -12.74 -6.26 -7.04
C LYS A 60 -13.09 -5.87 -5.61
N TYR A 61 -12.70 -4.67 -5.16
CA TYR A 61 -12.77 -4.31 -3.74
C TYR A 61 -13.74 -3.16 -3.41
N PHE A 62 -14.10 -2.31 -4.36
CA PHE A 62 -15.10 -1.24 -4.17
C PHE A 62 -16.45 -1.65 -4.75
N ILE A 63 -16.97 -2.80 -4.30
CA ILE A 63 -18.27 -3.32 -4.73
C ILE A 63 -19.38 -2.51 -4.01
N PRO A 64 -20.31 -1.88 -4.75
CA PRO A 64 -21.44 -1.19 -4.14
C PRO A 64 -22.22 -2.11 -3.19
N GLY A 65 -22.44 -1.67 -1.95
CA GLY A 65 -23.16 -2.44 -0.93
C GLY A 65 -22.32 -3.48 -0.17
N ALA A 66 -21.09 -3.77 -0.60
CA ALA A 66 -20.16 -4.64 0.13
C ALA A 66 -19.17 -3.83 1.00
N TYR A 67 -19.69 -2.81 1.68
CA TYR A 67 -18.93 -1.99 2.62
C TYR A 67 -19.67 -1.91 3.95
N TYR A 68 -18.92 -1.94 5.04
CA TYR A 68 -19.46 -1.68 6.36
C TYR A 68 -19.24 -0.21 6.69
N LYS A 69 -20.33 0.54 6.87
CA LYS A 69 -20.24 1.90 7.42
C LYS A 69 -20.04 1.79 8.93
N ALA A 70 -18.80 1.83 9.39
CA ALA A 70 -18.52 1.97 10.81
C ALA A 70 -19.00 3.37 11.26
N GLN A 71 -20.02 3.43 12.10
CA GLN A 71 -20.38 4.65 12.83
C GLN A 71 -19.82 4.53 14.24
N VAL A 72 -18.85 5.37 14.56
CA VAL A 72 -18.40 5.55 15.93
C VAL A 72 -19.45 6.42 16.61
N LYS A 73 -20.19 5.87 17.59
CA LYS A 73 -20.97 6.71 18.51
C LYS A 73 -19.96 7.44 19.38
N GLY A 74 -19.96 8.77 19.30
CA GLY A 74 -19.25 9.59 20.28
C GLY A 74 -19.85 9.35 21.67
N GLU A 75 -18.97 9.28 22.67
CA GLU A 75 -19.34 9.35 24.09
C GLU A 75 -19.96 10.71 24.44
#